data_AF-A0A7K3E9Z3-F1
#
_entry.id   AF-A0A7K3E9Z3-F1
#
_cell.length_a   1.000
_cell.length_b   1.000
_cell.length_c   1.000
_cell.angle_alpha   90.00
_cell.angle_beta   90.00
_cell.angle_gamma   90.00
#
_symmetry.space_group_name_H-M   'P 1'
#
loop_
_entity.id
_entity.type
_entity.pdbx_description
1 polymer ?
#
loop_
_entity_poly.entity_id
_entity_poly.type
_entity_poly.pdbx_seq_one_letter_code
_entity_poly.pdbx_strand_id
1 'polypeptide(L)'
;MLQFMAALVVLAAIGAYLTVQYLTGGNGTPRCVVVSGTDDGQRYEFTPEQAANAATISAVGTSRELPERAVTIALATALQESGLRNIAHGDRDSLGLFQQRPSQGWGTEQQIQDPVYAAGEFYEHLVKVADYERLPLTVAAQKVQRSGYPEAYAKHEPDATLLAAALTGRSAASLTCEGRRETTGTGTAYAGGPKAVRGALARDFGDDAFESAAAVVSSEDGAAAESSPSPSPSVSPGSGTVTIPLTDAGDAGQVRRRGWELAHWAVANSSRLGVERVTFAGREWVAEGRAGAWRKARGTAGEAAGSAAEVRIVTGQ
;
A
#
# COMPACT_ATOMS: atom_id res chain seq x y z
N MET A 1 25.96 48.31 7.84
CA MET A 1 24.65 48.05 8.51
C MET A 1 23.73 47.18 7.66
N LEU A 2 23.47 47.50 6.39
CA LEU A 2 22.53 46.74 5.53
C LEU A 2 22.89 45.25 5.36
N GLN A 3 24.18 44.93 5.19
CA GLN A 3 24.66 43.54 5.04
C GLN A 3 24.49 42.70 6.31
N PHE A 4 24.70 43.30 7.48
CA PHE A 4 24.49 42.64 8.77
C PHE A 4 23.01 42.35 9.03
N MET A 5 22.12 43.28 8.66
CA MET A 5 20.68 43.09 8.75
C MET A 5 20.18 42.00 7.80
N ALA A 6 20.70 41.96 6.56
CA ALA A 6 20.37 40.90 5.59
C ALA A 6 20.80 39.51 6.08
N ALA A 7 22.02 39.39 6.63
CA ALA A 7 22.51 38.14 7.19
C ALA A 7 21.67 37.66 8.37
N LEU A 8 21.23 38.57 9.24
CA LEU A 8 20.40 38.24 10.41
C LEU A 8 18.98 37.80 10.01
N VAL A 9 18.41 38.41 8.96
CA VAL A 9 17.12 37.98 8.39
C VAL A 9 17.23 36.60 7.75
N VAL A 10 18.30 36.31 7.01
CA VAL A 10 18.53 34.98 6.41
C VAL A 10 18.72 33.92 7.50
N LEU A 11 19.49 34.21 8.55
CA LEU A 11 19.67 33.29 9.66
C LEU A 11 18.38 33.06 10.45
N ALA A 12 17.57 34.11 10.65
CA ALA A 12 16.26 33.97 11.28
C ALA A 12 15.30 33.16 10.40
N ALA A 13 15.33 33.33 9.07
CA ALA A 13 14.52 32.55 8.13
C ALA A 13 14.96 31.08 8.09
N ILE A 14 16.26 30.79 8.11
CA ILE A 14 16.80 29.43 8.22
C ILE A 14 16.43 28.83 9.58
N GLY A 15 16.57 29.59 10.67
CA GLY A 15 16.19 29.15 12.01
C GLY A 15 14.69 28.83 12.12
N ALA A 16 13.84 29.69 11.55
CA ALA A 16 12.40 29.46 11.46
C ALA A 16 12.08 28.25 10.57
N TYR A 17 12.73 28.11 9.42
CA TYR A 17 12.57 26.94 8.53
C TYR A 17 12.99 25.63 9.21
N LEU A 18 14.14 25.62 9.90
CA LEU A 18 14.62 24.46 10.65
C LEU A 18 13.73 24.17 11.86
N THR A 19 13.19 25.19 12.52
CA THR A 19 12.26 25.02 13.65
C THR A 19 10.90 24.52 13.16
N VAL A 20 10.40 25.00 12.02
CA VAL A 20 9.22 24.43 11.34
C VAL A 20 9.53 22.99 10.97
N GLN A 21 10.63 22.69 10.28
CA GLN A 21 11.05 21.32 9.97
C GLN A 21 11.25 20.45 11.21
N TYR A 22 11.59 21.00 12.37
CA TYR A 22 11.73 20.23 13.61
C TYR A 22 10.39 20.00 14.32
N LEU A 23 9.50 21.00 14.30
CA LEU A 23 8.17 20.95 14.92
C LEU A 23 7.13 20.24 14.03
N THR A 24 7.25 20.35 12.70
CA THR A 24 6.45 19.63 11.69
C THR A 24 7.13 18.35 11.23
N GLY A 25 8.46 18.25 11.33
CA GLY A 25 9.21 17.01 11.10
C GLY A 25 9.23 16.09 12.32
N GLY A 26 8.13 16.03 13.06
CA GLY A 26 7.70 14.79 13.72
C GLY A 26 7.29 13.74 12.68
N ASN A 27 8.12 13.54 11.66
CA ASN A 27 7.90 12.58 10.59
C ASN A 27 8.60 11.29 11.03
N GLY A 28 7.80 10.26 11.34
CA GLY A 28 8.31 8.98 11.83
C GLY A 28 9.53 8.51 11.05
N THR A 29 10.52 7.95 11.76
CA THR A 29 11.72 7.41 11.12
C THR A 29 11.31 6.45 9.99
N PRO A 30 11.97 6.47 8.81
CA PRO A 30 11.70 5.48 7.76
C PRO A 30 11.86 4.08 8.36
N ARG A 31 10.79 3.28 8.25
CA ARG A 31 10.70 1.92 8.82
C ARG A 31 10.24 0.91 7.78
N CYS A 32 10.02 1.36 6.55
CA CYS A 32 9.75 0.52 5.41
C CYS A 32 10.79 0.79 4.32
N VAL A 33 11.15 -0.25 3.59
CA VAL A 33 12.01 -0.17 2.43
C VAL A 33 11.47 -1.07 1.33
N VAL A 34 11.51 -0.58 0.10
CA VAL A 34 11.37 -1.38 -1.11
C VAL A 34 12.72 -1.42 -1.81
N VAL A 35 13.10 -2.59 -2.28
CA VAL A 35 14.33 -2.80 -3.05
C VAL A 35 14.00 -3.25 -4.46
N SER A 36 14.92 -2.99 -5.40
CA SER A 36 14.81 -3.53 -6.75
C SER A 36 14.82 -5.06 -6.73
N GLY A 37 14.05 -5.66 -7.65
CA GLY A 37 14.11 -7.11 -7.91
C GLY A 37 15.36 -7.52 -8.69
N THR A 38 16.13 -6.55 -9.19
CA THR A 38 17.46 -6.74 -9.78
C THR A 38 18.51 -6.28 -8.77
N ASP A 39 19.65 -6.99 -8.69
CA ASP A 39 20.73 -6.70 -7.73
C ASP A 39 21.54 -5.42 -8.08
N ASP A 40 20.85 -4.35 -8.48
CA ASP A 40 21.39 -3.04 -8.87
C ASP A 40 21.55 -2.06 -7.70
N GLY A 41 21.10 -2.46 -6.50
CA GLY A 41 21.19 -1.68 -5.27
C GLY A 41 20.18 -0.55 -5.13
N GLN A 42 19.25 -0.38 -6.08
CA GLN A 42 18.20 0.63 -5.96
C GLN A 42 17.22 0.29 -4.84
N ARG A 43 16.89 1.31 -4.04
CA ARG A 43 15.98 1.19 -2.90
C ARG A 43 15.27 2.51 -2.64
N TYR A 44 14.07 2.43 -2.07
CA TYR A 44 13.32 3.58 -1.59
C TYR A 44 12.88 3.33 -0.14
N GLU A 45 13.14 4.30 0.73
CA GLU A 45 12.79 4.25 2.16
C GLU A 45 11.63 5.19 2.46
N PHE A 46 10.69 4.71 3.26
CA PHE A 46 9.45 5.42 3.54
C PHE A 46 8.87 5.05 4.91
N THR A 47 7.92 5.85 5.38
CA THR A 47 7.23 5.63 6.65
C THR A 47 6.16 4.54 6.51
N PRO A 48 5.71 3.92 7.62
CA PRO A 48 4.58 3.01 7.59
C PRO A 48 3.28 3.64 7.05
N GLU A 49 3.04 4.93 7.31
CA GLU A 49 1.92 5.68 6.72
C GLU A 49 2.01 5.72 5.19
N GLN A 50 3.18 6.10 4.66
CA GLN A 50 3.42 6.14 3.21
C GLN A 50 3.28 4.74 2.59
N ALA A 51 3.71 3.69 3.30
CA ALA A 51 3.57 2.30 2.88
C ALA A 51 2.10 1.91 2.71
N ALA A 52 1.29 2.17 3.73
CA ALA A 52 -0.13 1.88 3.72
C ALA A 52 -0.87 2.62 2.59
N ASN A 53 -0.58 3.90 2.41
CA ASN A 53 -1.19 4.71 1.34
C ASN A 53 -0.77 4.24 -0.06
N ALA A 54 0.51 3.91 -0.26
CA ALA A 54 0.98 3.34 -1.53
C ALA A 54 0.31 2.00 -1.83
N ALA A 55 0.15 1.14 -0.81
CA ALA A 55 -0.55 -0.14 -0.94
C ALA A 55 -2.02 0.04 -1.31
N THR A 56 -2.73 1.03 -0.73
CA THR A 56 -4.11 1.37 -1.13
C THR A 56 -4.17 1.87 -2.59
N ILE A 57 -3.29 2.78 -3.01
CA ILE A 57 -3.24 3.26 -4.41
C ILE A 57 -3.05 2.10 -5.40
N SER A 58 -2.14 1.17 -5.08
CA SER A 58 -1.89 -0.02 -5.90
C SER A 58 -3.11 -0.94 -5.93
N ALA A 59 -3.67 -1.28 -4.77
CA ALA A 59 -4.82 -2.17 -4.64
C ALA A 59 -6.04 -1.66 -5.43
N VAL A 60 -6.34 -0.36 -5.37
CA VAL A 60 -7.45 0.24 -6.14
C VAL A 60 -7.18 0.14 -7.64
N GLY A 61 -5.94 0.37 -8.08
CA GLY A 61 -5.57 0.29 -9.50
C GLY A 61 -5.70 -1.14 -10.04
N THR A 62 -5.17 -2.13 -9.33
CA THR A 62 -5.21 -3.53 -9.76
C THR A 62 -6.60 -4.14 -9.67
N SER A 63 -7.42 -3.73 -8.69
CA SER A 63 -8.83 -4.17 -8.58
C SER A 63 -9.71 -3.63 -9.70
N ARG A 64 -9.26 -2.57 -10.38
CA ARG A 64 -9.86 -2.03 -11.61
C ARG A 64 -9.23 -2.63 -12.87
N GLU A 65 -8.44 -3.69 -12.74
CA GLU A 65 -7.72 -4.38 -13.81
C GLU A 65 -6.77 -3.46 -14.60
N LEU A 66 -6.33 -2.35 -14.00
CA LEU A 66 -5.44 -1.41 -14.66
C LEU A 66 -4.00 -1.95 -14.69
N PRO A 67 -3.24 -1.64 -15.76
CA PRO A 67 -1.86 -2.10 -15.87
C PRO A 67 -0.97 -1.45 -14.81
N GLU A 68 0.15 -2.10 -14.47
CA GLU A 68 1.11 -1.54 -13.52
C GLU A 68 1.63 -0.14 -13.93
N ARG A 69 1.62 0.18 -15.23
CA ARG A 69 1.94 1.53 -15.69
C ARG A 69 1.00 2.58 -15.09
N ALA A 70 -0.30 2.29 -14.97
CA ALA A 70 -1.26 3.17 -14.30
C ALA A 70 -0.92 3.34 -12.82
N VAL A 71 -0.62 2.25 -12.12
CA VAL A 71 -0.19 2.27 -10.71
C VAL A 71 1.08 3.10 -10.52
N THR A 72 2.05 2.94 -11.42
CA THR A 72 3.31 3.71 -11.41
C THR A 72 3.05 5.20 -11.56
N ILE A 73 2.17 5.59 -12.51
CA ILE A 73 1.77 6.98 -12.71
C ILE A 73 1.08 7.53 -11.46
N ALA A 74 0.14 6.80 -10.88
CA ALA A 74 -0.58 7.23 -9.67
C ALA A 74 0.34 7.39 -8.46
N LEU A 75 1.25 6.44 -8.23
CA LEU A 75 2.23 6.51 -7.14
C LEU A 75 3.19 7.70 -7.31
N ALA A 76 3.69 7.94 -8.52
CA ALA A 76 4.53 9.09 -8.81
C ALA A 76 3.77 10.42 -8.63
N THR A 77 2.49 10.47 -9.01
CA THR A 77 1.64 11.61 -8.73
C THR A 77 1.48 11.83 -7.23
N ALA A 78 1.05 10.84 -6.46
CA ALA A 78 0.87 10.99 -5.01
C ALA A 78 2.19 11.30 -4.26
N LEU A 79 3.33 10.80 -4.73
CA LEU A 79 4.66 11.19 -4.25
C LEU A 79 4.93 12.68 -4.46
N GLN A 80 4.59 13.21 -5.63
CA GLN A 80 4.79 14.62 -5.96
C GLN A 80 3.80 15.53 -5.23
N GLU A 81 2.55 15.12 -5.08
CA GLU A 81 1.48 15.96 -4.53
C GLU A 81 1.53 16.01 -2.99
N SER A 82 1.77 14.89 -2.32
CA SER A 82 1.75 14.83 -0.85
C SER A 82 2.88 14.02 -0.23
N GLY A 83 3.79 13.47 -1.04
CA GLY A 83 4.78 12.52 -0.56
C GLY A 83 4.13 11.24 -0.01
N LEU A 84 3.04 10.76 -0.62
CA LEU A 84 2.24 9.60 -0.16
C LEU A 84 1.60 9.77 1.23
N ARG A 85 1.34 11.00 1.66
CA ARG A 85 0.67 11.29 2.94
C ARG A 85 -0.75 11.78 2.70
N ASN A 86 -1.68 11.34 3.52
CA ASN A 86 -3.08 11.75 3.37
C ASN A 86 -3.33 13.05 4.16
N ILE A 87 -2.92 14.18 3.60
CA ILE A 87 -2.88 15.46 4.31
C ILE A 87 -4.21 16.22 4.24
N ALA A 88 -4.62 16.81 5.36
CA ALA A 88 -5.83 17.62 5.48
C ALA A 88 -5.61 19.11 5.14
N HIS A 89 -4.57 19.42 4.37
CA HIS A 89 -4.22 20.78 3.96
C HIS A 89 -3.48 20.77 2.62
N GLY A 90 -3.40 21.93 1.98
CA GLY A 90 -2.82 22.12 0.65
C GLY A 90 -2.94 23.56 0.17
N ASP A 91 -2.60 23.81 -1.09
CA ASP A 91 -2.92 25.09 -1.73
C ASP A 91 -4.44 25.22 -1.92
N ARG A 92 -5.03 26.37 -1.54
CA ARG A 92 -6.48 26.62 -1.56
C ARG A 92 -7.26 25.58 -0.76
N ASP A 93 -8.09 24.77 -1.44
CA ASP A 93 -8.91 23.67 -0.90
C ASP A 93 -8.40 22.30 -1.35
N SER A 94 -7.11 22.18 -1.73
CA SER A 94 -6.49 20.90 -2.04
C SER A 94 -6.33 20.03 -0.80
N LEU A 95 -6.71 18.75 -0.90
CA LEU A 95 -6.65 17.78 0.18
C LEU A 95 -6.21 16.39 -0.31
N GLY A 96 -5.78 15.56 0.63
CA GLY A 96 -5.54 14.14 0.46
C GLY A 96 -4.30 13.80 -0.36
N LEU A 97 -4.21 12.53 -0.76
CA LEU A 97 -3.04 11.93 -1.43
C LEU A 97 -2.65 12.60 -2.76
N PHE A 98 -3.65 13.04 -3.52
CA PHE A 98 -3.47 13.60 -4.85
C PHE A 98 -3.67 15.12 -4.88
N GLN A 99 -3.79 15.76 -3.71
CA GLN A 99 -4.07 17.21 -3.59
C GLN A 99 -5.26 17.67 -4.45
N GLN A 100 -6.29 16.83 -4.50
CA GLN A 100 -7.52 17.05 -5.25
C GLN A 100 -8.33 18.18 -4.63
N ARG A 101 -9.16 18.87 -5.44
CA ARG A 101 -9.92 20.05 -5.00
C ARG A 101 -11.42 19.85 -5.12
N PRO A 102 -12.20 19.98 -4.02
CA PRO A 102 -13.66 19.93 -4.10
C PRO A 102 -14.23 20.98 -5.05
N SER A 103 -13.69 22.20 -5.03
CA SER A 103 -14.10 23.28 -5.93
C SER A 103 -13.84 23.02 -7.42
N GLN A 104 -13.03 22.02 -7.77
CA GLN A 104 -12.82 21.60 -9.17
C GLN A 104 -13.60 20.33 -9.54
N GLY A 105 -14.46 19.83 -8.65
CA GLY A 105 -15.34 18.70 -8.95
C GLY A 105 -14.72 17.32 -8.72
N TRP A 106 -13.61 17.21 -7.98
CA TRP A 106 -13.00 15.92 -7.65
C TRP A 106 -13.76 15.12 -6.58
N GLY A 107 -14.76 15.72 -5.92
CA GLY A 107 -15.53 15.12 -4.83
C GLY A 107 -15.70 16.08 -3.66
N THR A 108 -16.43 15.65 -2.63
CA THR A 108 -16.51 16.38 -1.35
C THR A 108 -15.21 16.24 -0.56
N GLU A 109 -14.96 17.15 0.40
CA GLU A 109 -13.81 17.09 1.31
C GLU A 109 -13.65 15.72 1.98
N GLN A 110 -14.76 15.13 2.45
CA GLN A 110 -14.75 13.81 3.09
C GLN A 110 -14.34 12.70 2.10
N GLN A 111 -14.81 12.78 0.86
CA GLN A 111 -14.50 11.78 -0.17
C GLN A 111 -13.03 11.85 -0.58
N ILE A 112 -12.49 13.03 -0.87
CA ILE A 112 -11.09 13.15 -1.32
C ILE A 112 -10.06 12.94 -0.21
N GLN A 113 -10.50 12.98 1.06
CA GLN A 113 -9.70 12.50 2.20
C GLN A 113 -9.79 10.99 2.40
N ASP A 114 -10.66 10.27 1.72
CA ASP A 114 -10.63 8.80 1.70
C ASP A 114 -9.63 8.33 0.63
N PRO A 115 -8.51 7.67 1.00
CA PRO A 115 -7.52 7.18 0.05
C PRO A 115 -8.07 6.29 -1.06
N VAL A 116 -9.09 5.46 -0.77
CA VAL A 116 -9.70 4.54 -1.76
C VAL A 116 -10.46 5.34 -2.81
N TYR A 117 -11.28 6.30 -2.37
CA TYR A 117 -12.02 7.19 -3.27
C TYR A 117 -11.06 8.06 -4.09
N ALA A 118 -10.10 8.72 -3.44
CA ALA A 118 -9.18 9.64 -4.11
C ALA A 118 -8.35 8.94 -5.20
N ALA A 119 -7.86 7.72 -4.92
CA ALA A 119 -7.19 6.89 -5.92
C ALA A 119 -8.15 6.46 -7.04
N GLY A 120 -9.37 6.06 -6.71
CA GLY A 120 -10.40 5.72 -7.68
C GLY A 120 -10.68 6.86 -8.67
N GLU A 121 -10.94 8.06 -8.17
CA GLU A 121 -11.16 9.26 -8.99
C GLU A 121 -9.93 9.61 -9.84
N PHE A 122 -8.71 9.46 -9.30
CA PHE A 122 -7.50 9.66 -10.09
C PHE A 122 -7.47 8.71 -11.31
N TYR A 123 -7.75 7.42 -11.10
CA TYR A 123 -7.78 6.45 -12.18
C TYR A 123 -8.91 6.71 -13.19
N GLU A 124 -10.10 7.14 -12.74
CA GLU A 124 -11.22 7.57 -13.61
C GLU A 124 -10.82 8.70 -14.56
N HIS A 125 -9.92 9.59 -14.14
CA HIS A 125 -9.38 10.63 -14.98
C HIS A 125 -8.22 10.14 -15.87
N LEU A 126 -7.35 9.28 -15.34
CA LEU A 126 -6.21 8.74 -16.08
C LEU A 126 -6.64 7.96 -17.32
N VAL A 127 -7.66 7.10 -17.21
CA VAL A 127 -8.13 6.26 -18.33
C VAL A 127 -8.75 7.09 -19.48
N LYS A 128 -9.14 8.34 -19.21
CA LYS A 128 -9.64 9.28 -20.23
C LYS A 128 -8.50 9.97 -21.00
N VAL A 129 -7.25 9.82 -20.55
CA VAL A 129 -6.08 10.33 -21.25
C VAL A 129 -5.69 9.35 -22.36
N ALA A 130 -5.87 9.77 -23.61
CA ALA A 130 -5.50 8.97 -24.78
C ALA A 130 -4.02 8.52 -24.71
N ASP A 131 -3.80 7.23 -24.94
CA ASP A 131 -2.50 6.56 -24.98
C ASP A 131 -1.62 6.77 -23.74
N TYR A 132 -2.21 7.03 -22.56
CA TYR A 132 -1.44 7.38 -21.34
C TYR A 132 -0.32 6.38 -21.02
N GLU A 133 -0.53 5.10 -21.32
CA GLU A 133 0.45 4.02 -21.08
C GLU A 133 1.75 4.23 -21.83
N ARG A 134 1.69 4.87 -23.01
CA ARG A 134 2.83 5.12 -23.89
C ARG A 134 3.44 6.51 -23.70
N LEU A 135 2.77 7.38 -22.96
CA LEU A 135 3.28 8.72 -22.67
C LEU A 135 4.43 8.63 -21.65
N PRO A 136 5.39 9.59 -21.70
CA PRO A 136 6.26 9.84 -20.55
C PRO A 136 5.42 10.01 -19.28
N LEU A 137 5.86 9.45 -18.16
CA LEU A 137 5.06 9.40 -16.92
C LEU A 137 4.60 10.80 -16.53
N THR A 138 5.50 11.76 -16.59
CA THR A 138 5.24 13.15 -16.22
C THR A 138 4.17 13.78 -17.11
N VAL A 139 4.10 13.40 -18.38
CA VAL A 139 3.08 13.89 -19.32
C VAL A 139 1.71 13.29 -19.01
N ALA A 140 1.63 11.99 -18.70
CA ALA A 140 0.38 11.36 -18.30
C ALA A 140 -0.16 11.96 -16.99
N ALA A 141 0.70 12.05 -15.96
CA ALA A 141 0.37 12.66 -14.67
C ALA A 141 -0.09 14.11 -14.82
N GLN A 142 0.65 14.91 -15.59
CA GLN A 142 0.31 16.31 -15.86
C GLN A 142 -1.02 16.46 -16.60
N LYS A 143 -1.37 15.57 -17.53
CA LYS A 143 -2.66 15.62 -18.23
C LYS A 143 -3.85 15.38 -17.28
N VAL A 144 -3.65 14.59 -16.23
CA VAL A 144 -4.64 14.36 -15.18
C VAL A 144 -4.72 15.56 -14.22
N GLN A 145 -3.59 15.93 -13.60
CA GLN A 145 -3.55 16.92 -12.52
C GLN A 145 -3.60 18.37 -12.99
N ARG A 146 -3.11 18.65 -14.21
CA ARG A 146 -2.99 20.01 -14.77
C ARG A 146 -2.25 20.99 -13.83
N SER A 147 -1.14 20.54 -13.25
CA SER A 147 -0.31 21.33 -12.34
C SER A 147 0.45 22.47 -13.03
N GLY A 148 0.96 23.44 -12.27
CA GLY A 148 1.85 24.50 -12.76
C GLY A 148 3.28 24.03 -13.07
N TYR A 149 3.64 22.78 -12.74
CA TYR A 149 5.01 22.25 -12.84
C TYR A 149 5.06 20.90 -13.58
N PRO A 150 4.96 20.88 -14.93
CA PRO A 150 4.81 19.66 -15.72
C PRO A 150 5.90 18.59 -15.54
N GLU A 151 7.14 19.00 -15.26
CA GLU A 151 8.30 18.10 -15.14
C GLU A 151 8.52 17.58 -13.70
N ALA A 152 7.74 18.05 -12.72
CA ALA A 152 8.00 17.74 -11.32
C ALA A 152 7.81 16.25 -10.98
N TYR A 153 6.98 15.53 -11.75
CA TYR A 153 6.71 14.11 -11.52
C TYR A 153 7.86 13.20 -11.96
N ALA A 154 8.66 13.60 -12.96
CA ALA A 154 9.71 12.76 -13.53
C ALA A 154 10.74 12.29 -12.49
N LYS A 155 11.06 13.13 -11.49
CA LYS A 155 12.01 12.77 -10.41
C LYS A 155 11.53 11.62 -9.53
N HIS A 156 10.22 11.33 -9.51
CA HIS A 156 9.61 10.27 -8.71
C HIS A 156 9.43 8.97 -9.48
N GLU A 157 9.70 8.93 -10.78
CA GLU A 157 9.52 7.73 -11.60
C GLU A 157 10.34 6.52 -11.11
N PRO A 158 11.61 6.67 -10.67
CA PRO A 158 12.37 5.54 -10.12
C PRO A 158 11.71 4.94 -8.86
N ASP A 159 11.38 5.78 -7.87
CA ASP A 159 10.77 5.34 -6.60
C ASP A 159 9.39 4.72 -6.83
N ALA A 160 8.57 5.36 -7.68
CA ALA A 160 7.25 4.86 -8.05
C ALA A 160 7.32 3.52 -8.78
N THR A 161 8.36 3.30 -9.60
CA THR A 161 8.58 2.02 -10.30
C THR A 161 8.92 0.91 -9.32
N LEU A 162 9.77 1.17 -8.32
CA LEU A 162 10.09 0.19 -7.26
C LEU A 162 8.84 -0.18 -6.47
N LEU A 163 8.07 0.83 -6.05
CA LEU A 163 6.82 0.64 -5.31
C LEU A 163 5.80 -0.14 -6.14
N ALA A 164 5.57 0.24 -7.39
CA ALA A 164 4.63 -0.42 -8.28
C ALA A 164 5.02 -1.89 -8.49
N ALA A 165 6.28 -2.17 -8.83
CA ALA A 165 6.75 -3.54 -9.06
C ALA A 165 6.56 -4.43 -7.83
N ALA A 166 6.77 -3.91 -6.62
CA ALA A 166 6.52 -4.67 -5.39
C ALA A 166 5.02 -4.84 -5.13
N LEU A 167 4.25 -3.75 -5.14
CA LEU A 167 2.85 -3.73 -4.71
C LEU A 167 1.89 -4.36 -5.72
N THR A 168 2.24 -4.44 -7.00
CA THR A 168 1.51 -5.26 -7.99
C THR A 168 2.00 -6.72 -8.03
N GLY A 169 2.94 -7.09 -7.16
CA GLY A 169 3.45 -8.45 -7.02
C GLY A 169 4.38 -8.93 -8.13
N ARG A 170 4.87 -8.03 -9.00
CA ARG A 170 5.84 -8.37 -10.06
C ARG A 170 7.21 -8.73 -9.47
N SER A 171 7.66 -7.97 -8.47
CA SER A 171 8.92 -8.17 -7.76
C SER A 171 8.65 -8.89 -6.44
N ALA A 172 9.01 -10.16 -6.37
CA ALA A 172 8.77 -11.01 -5.20
C ALA A 172 9.65 -10.61 -4.00
N ALA A 173 9.09 -10.64 -2.79
CA ALA A 173 9.82 -10.46 -1.53
C ALA A 173 10.64 -9.16 -1.44
N SER A 174 10.21 -8.09 -2.10
CA SER A 174 11.02 -6.87 -2.25
C SER A 174 10.54 -5.68 -1.42
N LEU A 175 9.41 -5.79 -0.71
CA LEU A 175 8.94 -4.78 0.24
C LEU A 175 9.00 -5.32 1.67
N THR A 176 9.59 -4.55 2.58
CA THR A 176 9.61 -4.86 4.01
C THR A 176 9.29 -3.63 4.86
N CYS A 177 8.69 -3.86 6.03
CA CYS A 177 8.49 -2.88 7.09
C CYS A 177 9.02 -3.43 8.43
N GLU A 178 9.21 -2.58 9.44
CA GLU A 178 9.55 -3.03 10.80
C GLU A 178 8.37 -3.66 11.55
N GLY A 179 7.12 -3.39 11.14
CA GLY A 179 5.93 -3.98 11.75
C GLY A 179 5.63 -3.61 13.20
N ARG A 180 6.33 -2.62 13.77
CA ARG A 180 6.00 -2.08 15.10
C ARG A 180 4.63 -1.40 15.07
N ARG A 181 3.76 -1.76 16.02
CA ARG A 181 2.45 -1.11 16.20
C ARG A 181 2.65 0.38 16.46
N GLU A 182 1.92 1.22 15.73
CA GLU A 182 1.85 2.63 16.04
C GLU A 182 0.96 2.85 17.27
N THR A 183 1.56 3.35 18.34
CA THR A 183 0.81 3.93 19.46
C THR A 183 0.48 5.38 19.09
N THR A 184 -0.75 5.63 18.68
CA THR A 184 -1.27 7.01 18.56
C THR A 184 -1.10 7.69 19.93
N GLY A 185 -0.60 8.92 19.96
CA GLY A 185 -0.32 9.67 21.21
C GLY A 185 -1.53 9.89 22.15
N THR A 186 -2.72 9.46 21.73
CA THR A 186 -3.97 9.43 22.49
C THR A 186 -4.29 8.08 23.15
N GLY A 187 -3.42 7.08 23.06
CA GLY A 187 -3.59 5.79 23.75
C GLY A 187 -4.60 4.82 23.11
N THR A 188 -5.21 5.18 21.98
CA THR A 188 -5.99 4.23 21.17
C THR A 188 -5.07 3.52 20.18
N ALA A 189 -4.71 2.28 20.49
CA ALA A 189 -4.17 1.35 19.51
C ALA A 189 -5.21 1.14 18.40
N TYR A 190 -4.78 1.11 17.14
CA TYR A 190 -5.64 0.62 16.06
C TYR A 190 -6.16 -0.77 16.45
N ALA A 191 -7.45 -1.01 16.24
CA ALA A 191 -8.04 -2.32 16.41
C ALA A 191 -7.39 -3.25 15.39
N GLY A 192 -6.33 -3.95 15.79
CA GLY A 192 -5.66 -4.95 14.97
C GLY A 192 -6.47 -6.24 14.89
N GLY A 193 -5.81 -7.31 14.45
CA GLY A 193 -6.39 -8.65 14.48
C GLY A 193 -7.06 -9.05 13.16
N PRO A 194 -7.52 -10.31 13.05
CA PRO A 194 -8.00 -10.89 11.79
C PRO A 194 -9.19 -10.15 11.18
N LYS A 195 -10.11 -9.65 12.01
CA LYS A 195 -11.29 -8.90 11.54
C LYS A 195 -10.90 -7.57 10.89
N ALA A 196 -9.92 -6.87 11.47
CA ALA A 196 -9.43 -5.61 10.93
C ALA A 196 -8.68 -5.82 9.62
N VAL A 197 -7.86 -6.87 9.53
CA VAL A 197 -7.20 -7.27 8.28
C VAL A 197 -8.22 -7.54 7.17
N ARG A 198 -9.25 -8.33 7.45
CA ARG A 198 -10.32 -8.60 6.46
C ARG A 198 -11.07 -7.34 6.03
N GLY A 199 -11.44 -6.48 6.98
CA GLY A 199 -12.11 -5.23 6.67
C GLY A 199 -11.24 -4.30 5.83
N ALA A 200 -9.92 -4.26 6.07
CA ALA A 200 -9.00 -3.47 5.27
C ALA A 200 -8.78 -4.06 3.87
N LEU A 201 -8.69 -5.40 3.74
CA LEU A 201 -8.62 -6.07 2.44
C LEU A 201 -9.85 -5.76 1.58
N ALA A 202 -11.04 -5.91 2.16
CA ALA A 202 -12.30 -5.62 1.47
C ALA A 202 -12.41 -4.14 1.05
N ARG A 203 -11.97 -3.20 1.90
CA ARG A 203 -11.93 -1.78 1.54
C ARG A 203 -10.97 -1.47 0.39
N ASP A 204 -9.75 -2.00 0.43
CA ASP A 204 -8.69 -1.63 -0.52
C ASP A 204 -8.84 -2.36 -1.87
N PHE A 205 -9.32 -3.60 -1.87
CA PHE A 205 -9.45 -4.42 -3.10
C PHE A 205 -10.91 -4.64 -3.58
N GLY A 206 -11.91 -4.18 -2.82
CA GLY A 206 -13.32 -4.46 -3.08
C GLY A 206 -13.81 -5.79 -2.50
N ASP A 207 -15.12 -5.90 -2.31
CA ASP A 207 -15.78 -7.06 -1.68
C ASP A 207 -15.73 -8.32 -2.58
N ASP A 208 -15.87 -8.15 -3.90
CA ASP A 208 -15.90 -9.26 -4.88
C ASP A 208 -14.55 -9.98 -5.02
N ALA A 209 -13.45 -9.32 -4.68
CA ALA A 209 -12.09 -9.86 -4.81
C ALA A 209 -11.82 -11.07 -3.88
N PHE A 210 -12.74 -11.40 -2.97
CA PHE A 210 -12.56 -12.45 -1.97
C PHE A 210 -13.78 -13.37 -1.76
N GLU A 211 -14.89 -13.19 -2.48
CA GLU A 211 -16.05 -14.10 -2.41
C GLU A 211 -15.77 -15.48 -3.04
N SER A 212 -14.83 -15.59 -3.98
CA SER A 212 -14.51 -16.85 -4.66
C SER A 212 -13.60 -17.80 -3.85
N ALA A 213 -12.89 -17.25 -2.85
CA ALA A 213 -11.86 -17.91 -2.05
C ALA A 213 -12.38 -18.91 -1.00
N ALA A 214 -13.67 -19.26 -1.00
CA ALA A 214 -14.30 -19.97 0.11
C ALA A 214 -14.90 -21.34 -0.25
N ALA A 215 -14.60 -21.87 -1.44
CA ALA A 215 -15.23 -23.10 -1.95
C ALA A 215 -14.23 -24.25 -2.22
N VAL A 216 -13.79 -24.97 -1.19
CA VAL A 216 -13.58 -26.43 -1.29
C VAL A 216 -13.79 -27.09 0.09
N VAL A 217 -14.90 -27.80 0.27
CA VAL A 217 -15.02 -28.84 1.30
C VAL A 217 -15.26 -30.14 0.55
N SER A 218 -14.22 -30.98 0.47
CA SER A 218 -14.39 -32.40 0.14
C SER A 218 -14.37 -33.16 1.46
N SER A 219 -15.49 -33.77 1.81
CA SER A 219 -15.53 -34.84 2.80
C SER A 219 -16.24 -36.03 2.15
N GLU A 220 -15.46 -37.09 1.96
CA GLU A 220 -15.93 -38.45 1.78
C GLU A 220 -16.78 -38.87 3.00
N ASP A 221 -17.76 -39.73 2.74
CA ASP A 221 -18.73 -40.33 3.66
C ASP A 221 -19.95 -39.48 4.09
N GLY A 222 -21.12 -40.01 3.68
CA GLY A 222 -22.40 -39.32 3.71
C GLY A 222 -23.10 -39.34 5.06
N ALA A 223 -23.71 -38.21 5.38
CA ALA A 223 -24.97 -38.13 6.12
C ALA A 223 -25.59 -36.75 5.83
N ALA A 224 -26.86 -36.76 5.45
CA ALA A 224 -27.63 -35.56 5.13
C ALA A 224 -27.73 -34.63 6.35
N ALA A 225 -27.27 -33.40 6.20
CA ALA A 225 -27.60 -32.30 7.10
C ALA A 225 -27.84 -31.03 6.28
N GLU A 226 -28.88 -30.31 6.68
CA GLU A 226 -29.60 -29.29 5.93
C GLU A 226 -28.76 -28.09 5.50
N SER A 227 -29.09 -27.60 4.32
CA SER A 227 -28.46 -26.51 3.60
C SER A 227 -28.38 -25.19 4.41
N SER A 228 -27.17 -24.71 4.63
CA SER A 228 -26.88 -23.29 4.89
C SER A 228 -25.66 -22.89 4.06
N PRO A 229 -25.80 -22.11 2.97
CA PRO A 229 -24.65 -21.66 2.20
C PRO A 229 -24.37 -20.18 2.48
N SER A 230 -23.31 -19.89 3.23
CA SER A 230 -22.63 -18.59 3.16
C SER A 230 -21.19 -18.77 3.61
N PRO A 231 -20.20 -18.82 2.70
CA PRO A 231 -18.84 -19.13 3.06
C PRO A 231 -18.04 -17.81 3.21
N SER A 232 -17.78 -17.43 4.46
CA SER A 232 -16.90 -16.31 4.83
C SER A 232 -15.45 -16.79 5.03
N PRO A 233 -14.44 -15.91 4.88
CA PRO A 233 -13.07 -16.22 5.29
C PRO A 233 -13.03 -16.77 6.72
N SER A 234 -12.54 -18.01 6.85
CA SER A 234 -12.62 -18.77 8.09
C SER A 234 -11.55 -18.33 9.09
N VAL A 235 -11.97 -18.16 10.34
CA VAL A 235 -11.06 -18.03 11.49
C VAL A 235 -10.93 -19.42 12.09
N SER A 236 -9.73 -20.00 12.15
CA SER A 236 -9.52 -21.11 13.07
C SER A 236 -9.65 -20.58 14.50
N PRO A 237 -10.57 -21.12 15.33
CA PRO A 237 -10.78 -20.64 16.69
C PRO A 237 -9.53 -20.96 17.51
N GLY A 238 -8.61 -20.00 17.61
CA GLY A 238 -7.39 -20.13 18.40
C GLY A 238 -6.16 -19.34 17.94
N SER A 239 -6.09 -18.83 16.71
CA SER A 239 -4.91 -18.04 16.28
C SER A 239 -5.32 -16.80 15.51
N GLY A 240 -4.64 -15.68 15.77
CA GLY A 240 -4.82 -14.41 15.07
C GLY A 240 -4.38 -14.48 13.60
N THR A 241 -4.87 -15.44 12.82
CA THR A 241 -4.42 -15.72 11.46
C THR A 241 -5.56 -15.48 10.46
N VAL A 242 -5.23 -14.86 9.33
CA VAL A 242 -6.07 -14.75 8.14
C VAL A 242 -5.37 -15.54 7.02
N THR A 243 -6.09 -16.48 6.43
CA THR A 243 -5.63 -17.24 5.26
C THR A 243 -6.46 -16.83 4.05
N ILE A 244 -5.78 -16.51 2.95
CA ILE A 244 -6.39 -16.10 1.69
C ILE A 244 -5.97 -17.11 0.62
N PRO A 245 -6.85 -18.05 0.21
CA PRO A 245 -6.53 -18.95 -0.89
C PRO A 245 -6.57 -18.19 -2.22
N LEU A 246 -5.76 -18.64 -3.18
CA LEU A 246 -5.54 -18.03 -4.48
C LEU A 246 -6.03 -18.92 -5.63
N THR A 247 -6.94 -19.85 -5.32
CA THR A 247 -7.37 -20.94 -6.21
C THR A 247 -8.10 -20.47 -7.47
N ASP A 248 -8.56 -19.22 -7.52
CA ASP A 248 -9.36 -18.69 -8.63
C ASP A 248 -8.58 -17.72 -9.54
N ALA A 249 -7.29 -17.47 -9.29
CA ALA A 249 -6.55 -16.35 -9.89
C ALA A 249 -5.88 -16.64 -11.25
N GLY A 250 -6.39 -17.58 -12.04
CA GLY A 250 -5.92 -17.83 -13.42
C GLY A 250 -4.64 -18.68 -13.51
N ASP A 251 -3.75 -18.34 -14.45
CA ASP A 251 -2.51 -19.11 -14.66
C ASP A 251 -1.54 -19.02 -13.46
N ALA A 252 -0.59 -19.96 -13.34
CA ALA A 252 0.31 -20.03 -12.19
C ALA A 252 1.15 -18.75 -11.96
N GLY A 253 1.43 -17.99 -13.03
CA GLY A 253 2.11 -16.70 -12.95
C GLY A 253 1.21 -15.59 -12.39
N GLN A 254 -0.05 -15.55 -12.80
CA GLN A 254 -1.07 -14.63 -12.29
C GLN A 254 -1.39 -14.89 -10.82
N VAL A 255 -1.62 -16.16 -10.45
CA VAL A 255 -1.79 -16.61 -9.05
C VAL A 255 -0.61 -16.14 -8.19
N ARG A 256 0.61 -16.36 -8.68
CA ARG A 256 1.82 -15.96 -7.96
C ARG A 256 1.95 -14.44 -7.81
N ARG A 257 1.59 -13.68 -8.86
CA ARG A 257 1.60 -12.21 -8.84
C ARG A 257 0.59 -11.69 -7.81
N ARG A 258 -0.65 -12.20 -7.85
CA ARG A 258 -1.72 -11.84 -6.90
C ARG A 258 -1.33 -12.13 -5.45
N GLY A 259 -0.72 -13.29 -5.20
CA GLY A 259 -0.26 -13.61 -3.85
C GLY A 259 0.86 -12.70 -3.34
N TRP A 260 1.78 -12.26 -4.21
CA TRP A 260 2.81 -11.29 -3.83
C TRP A 260 2.25 -9.89 -3.58
N GLU A 261 1.28 -9.46 -4.38
CA GLU A 261 0.53 -8.23 -4.15
C GLU A 261 -0.12 -8.23 -2.76
N LEU A 262 -0.89 -9.27 -2.43
CA LEU A 262 -1.56 -9.40 -1.13
C LEU A 262 -0.56 -9.49 0.03
N ALA A 263 0.55 -10.22 -0.16
CA ALA A 263 1.60 -10.34 0.84
C ALA A 263 2.29 -9.00 1.10
N HIS A 264 2.67 -8.24 0.07
CA HIS A 264 3.28 -6.92 0.23
C HIS A 264 2.28 -5.89 0.76
N TRP A 265 1.01 -5.96 0.37
CA TRP A 265 -0.05 -5.15 0.99
C TRP A 265 -0.13 -5.40 2.50
N ALA A 266 -0.07 -6.67 2.94
CA ALA A 266 -0.12 -7.00 4.36
C ALA A 266 1.11 -6.46 5.13
N VAL A 267 2.30 -6.53 4.52
CA VAL A 267 3.54 -5.96 5.08
C VAL A 267 3.47 -4.43 5.13
N ALA A 268 3.03 -3.77 4.07
CA ALA A 268 2.87 -2.32 4.03
C ALA A 268 1.89 -1.80 5.11
N ASN A 269 0.91 -2.63 5.46
CA ASN A 269 -0.11 -2.33 6.46
C ASN A 269 0.20 -2.89 7.85
N SER A 270 1.41 -3.41 8.08
CA SER A 270 1.72 -4.14 9.30
C SER A 270 1.58 -3.30 10.57
N SER A 271 2.01 -2.03 10.54
CA SER A 271 1.96 -1.14 11.69
C SER A 271 0.53 -0.73 12.06
N ARG A 272 -0.35 -0.53 11.06
CA ARG A 272 -1.75 -0.14 11.27
C ARG A 272 -2.63 -1.31 11.68
N LEU A 273 -2.35 -2.52 11.18
CA LEU A 273 -3.18 -3.72 11.40
C LEU A 273 -2.63 -4.67 12.48
N GLY A 274 -1.42 -4.40 13.00
CA GLY A 274 -0.73 -5.28 13.93
C GLY A 274 -0.35 -6.62 13.31
N VAL A 275 0.05 -6.63 12.03
CA VAL A 275 0.55 -7.84 11.36
C VAL A 275 1.96 -8.13 11.86
N GLU A 276 2.15 -9.34 12.39
CA GLU A 276 3.42 -9.81 12.94
C GLU A 276 4.15 -10.76 11.99
N ARG A 277 3.42 -11.45 11.11
CA ARG A 277 4.01 -12.39 10.16
C ARG A 277 3.18 -12.49 8.89
N VAL A 278 3.85 -12.60 7.75
CA VAL A 278 3.23 -12.89 6.45
C VAL A 278 3.99 -14.04 5.81
N THR A 279 3.29 -15.05 5.32
CA THR A 279 3.89 -16.19 4.61
C THR A 279 3.24 -16.35 3.25
N PHE A 280 4.06 -16.47 2.20
CA PHE A 280 3.63 -16.74 0.84
C PHE A 280 4.76 -17.35 0.00
N ALA A 281 4.44 -18.31 -0.87
CA ALA A 281 5.37 -18.89 -1.86
C ALA A 281 6.74 -19.33 -1.26
N GLY A 282 6.70 -19.98 -0.09
CA GLY A 282 7.89 -20.46 0.63
C GLY A 282 8.75 -19.37 1.29
N ARG A 283 8.25 -18.13 1.34
CA ARG A 283 8.89 -16.99 2.01
C ARG A 283 8.07 -16.57 3.23
N GLU A 284 8.77 -16.13 4.27
CA GLU A 284 8.19 -15.59 5.49
C GLU A 284 8.79 -14.20 5.75
N TRP A 285 7.92 -13.24 6.04
CA TRP A 285 8.27 -11.95 6.64
C TRP A 285 7.78 -11.96 8.09
N VAL A 286 8.57 -11.39 9.00
CA VAL A 286 8.21 -11.22 10.42
C VAL A 286 8.53 -9.80 10.85
N ALA A 287 7.65 -9.22 11.65
CA ALA A 287 7.80 -7.91 12.30
C ALA A 287 8.86 -7.94 13.42
N GLU A 288 10.12 -8.23 13.08
CA GLU A 288 11.24 -8.21 14.02
C GLU A 288 12.44 -7.43 13.43
N GLY A 289 12.96 -6.46 14.19
CA GLY A 289 14.22 -5.76 13.88
C GLY A 289 14.16 -4.66 12.81
N ARG A 290 15.34 -4.10 12.46
CA ARG A 290 15.48 -3.05 11.41
C ARG A 290 15.06 -3.66 10.06
N ALA A 291 13.89 -3.25 9.55
CA ALA A 291 13.27 -3.64 8.28
C ALA A 291 13.22 -5.17 8.00
N GLY A 292 12.48 -5.91 8.84
CA GLY A 292 12.39 -7.38 8.86
C GLY A 292 12.50 -8.06 7.48
N ALA A 293 13.61 -8.74 7.21
CA ALA A 293 13.85 -9.28 5.87
C ALA A 293 12.98 -10.52 5.56
N TRP A 294 12.58 -10.68 4.30
CA TRP A 294 11.96 -11.91 3.81
C TRP A 294 12.96 -13.07 3.86
N ARG A 295 12.64 -14.11 4.64
CA ARG A 295 13.44 -15.33 4.78
C ARG A 295 12.73 -16.54 4.17
N LYS A 296 13.44 -17.65 3.99
CA LYS A 296 12.80 -18.93 3.66
C LYS A 296 11.92 -19.36 4.83
N ALA A 297 10.66 -19.69 4.57
CA ALA A 297 9.78 -20.24 5.59
C ALA A 297 10.31 -21.59 6.08
N ARG A 298 10.31 -21.83 7.39
CA ARG A 298 10.61 -23.16 7.94
C ARG A 298 9.39 -24.06 7.69
N GLY A 299 9.59 -25.17 6.96
CA GLY A 299 8.51 -26.13 6.73
C GLY A 299 8.13 -26.87 8.01
N THR A 300 6.84 -26.95 8.30
CA THR A 300 6.25 -28.03 9.10
C THR A 300 6.31 -29.30 8.26
N ALA A 301 6.82 -30.40 8.81
CA ALA A 301 6.87 -31.67 8.10
C ALA A 301 5.44 -32.09 7.69
N GLY A 302 5.10 -31.96 6.41
CA GLY A 302 3.80 -32.36 5.84
C GLY A 302 3.08 -31.31 4.99
N GLU A 303 3.27 -30.01 5.25
CA GLU A 303 2.79 -28.94 4.36
C GLU A 303 3.88 -28.63 3.32
N ALA A 304 3.52 -28.60 2.03
CA ALA A 304 4.46 -28.29 0.96
C ALA A 304 5.12 -26.92 1.20
N ALA A 305 6.34 -26.92 1.73
CA ALA A 305 7.18 -25.75 1.89
C ALA A 305 7.44 -25.13 0.50
N GLY A 306 6.59 -24.17 0.11
CA GLY A 306 6.58 -23.61 -1.25
C GLY A 306 5.21 -23.48 -1.90
N SER A 307 4.11 -23.86 -1.23
CA SER A 307 2.77 -23.61 -1.76
C SER A 307 2.56 -22.12 -2.06
N ALA A 308 2.24 -21.83 -3.33
CA ALA A 308 1.76 -20.52 -3.77
C ALA A 308 0.22 -20.48 -3.83
N ALA A 309 -0.44 -21.42 -3.14
CA ALA A 309 -1.90 -21.55 -3.17
C ALA A 309 -2.61 -20.65 -2.15
N GLU A 310 -1.91 -20.13 -1.15
CA GLU A 310 -2.50 -19.25 -0.14
C GLU A 310 -1.51 -18.21 0.39
N VAL A 311 -2.01 -17.03 0.78
CA VAL A 311 -1.30 -16.05 1.60
C VAL A 311 -1.77 -16.19 3.05
N ARG A 312 -0.82 -16.33 3.99
CA ARG A 312 -1.12 -16.44 5.42
C ARG A 312 -0.61 -15.20 6.16
N ILE A 313 -1.52 -14.48 6.82
CA ILE A 313 -1.25 -13.25 7.56
C ILE A 313 -1.54 -13.51 9.03
N VAL A 314 -0.54 -13.38 9.90
CA VAL A 314 -0.70 -13.50 11.35
C VAL A 314 -0.60 -12.12 11.97
N THR A 315 -1.60 -11.79 12.79
CA THR A 315 -1.69 -10.59 13.60
C THR A 315 -1.41 -10.89 15.06
N GLY A 316 -0.75 -9.97 15.74
CA GLY A 316 -0.57 -10.04 17.18
C GLY A 316 -1.89 -9.92 17.94
N GLN A 317 -1.93 -10.55 19.13
CA GLN A 317 -2.99 -10.31 20.12
C GLN A 317 -2.87 -8.91 20.74
#